data_AF-A0A970RXF8-F1
#
_entry.id   AF-A0A970RXF8-F1
#
_cell.length_a   1.000
_cell.length_b   1.000
_cell.length_c   1.000
_cell.angle_alpha   90.00
_cell.angle_beta   90.00
_cell.angle_gamma   90.00
#
_symmetry.space_group_name_H-M   'P 1'
#
loop_
_entity.id
_entity.type
_entity.pdbx_description
1 polymer ?
#
loop_
_entity_poly.entity_id
_entity_poly.type
_entity_poly.pdbx_seq_one_letter_code
_entity_poly.pdbx_strand_id
1 'polypeptide(L)'
;MEKDSNKQEVKQDDKSKNIQNIYFFFTVGLLLFGLVMFIFTAVNIQVGIINSVVIAEFSQIVLFYHLPHFIIGIVLLFVFINAIKKKLTEMKLYKTIAGIIFTPISGIIYLAVMLLAALSSCS
;
A
#
# COMPACT_ATOMS: atom_id res chain seq x y z
N MET A 1 40.07 -4.61 14.38
CA MET A 1 38.96 -3.83 13.78
C MET A 1 38.11 -4.63 12.78
N GLU A 2 38.25 -5.96 12.70
CA GLU A 2 37.58 -6.78 11.67
C GLU A 2 36.28 -7.47 12.17
N LYS A 3 36.08 -7.57 13.49
CA LYS A 3 34.89 -8.21 14.10
C LYS A 3 33.63 -7.33 14.13
N ASP A 4 33.77 -6.01 14.01
CA ASP A 4 32.63 -5.08 14.07
C ASP A 4 31.93 -4.90 12.72
N SER A 5 32.64 -5.11 11.61
CA SER A 5 32.08 -5.06 10.24
C SER A 5 31.02 -6.15 10.03
N ASN A 6 31.30 -7.37 10.50
CA ASN A 6 30.41 -8.52 10.30
C ASN A 6 29.12 -8.41 11.15
N LYS A 7 29.17 -7.72 12.30
CA LYS A 7 28.00 -7.52 13.18
C LYS A 7 27.07 -6.40 12.69
N GLN A 8 27.57 -5.46 11.89
CA GLN A 8 26.76 -4.40 11.27
C GLN A 8 26.04 -4.88 10.01
N GLU A 9 26.66 -5.72 9.18
CA GLU A 9 26.00 -6.28 7.98
C GLU A 9 24.77 -7.14 8.32
N VAL A 10 24.86 -8.02 9.32
CA VAL A 10 23.75 -8.90 9.72
C VAL A 10 22.55 -8.11 10.31
N LYS A 11 22.80 -7.03 11.06
CA LYS A 11 21.71 -6.21 11.65
C LYS A 11 20.96 -5.36 10.62
N GLN A 12 21.59 -5.03 9.50
CA GLN A 12 20.99 -4.17 8.48
C GLN A 12 20.01 -4.93 7.59
N ASP A 13 20.26 -6.22 7.35
CA ASP A 13 19.38 -7.09 6.56
C ASP A 13 18.01 -7.31 7.24
N ASP A 14 18.00 -7.58 8.56
CA ASP A 14 16.77 -7.78 9.33
C ASP A 14 15.84 -6.55 9.34
N LYS A 15 16.41 -5.34 9.45
CA LYS A 15 15.62 -4.11 9.44
C LYS A 15 14.97 -3.86 8.07
N SER A 16 15.73 -4.03 7.00
CA SER A 16 15.25 -3.83 5.63
C SER A 16 14.13 -4.81 5.28
N LYS A 17 14.31 -6.09 5.65
CA LYS A 17 13.30 -7.14 5.49
C LYS A 17 12.01 -6.87 6.25
N ASN A 18 12.12 -6.36 7.48
CA ASN A 18 10.95 -5.97 8.28
C ASN A 18 10.20 -4.79 7.66
N ILE A 19 10.90 -3.74 7.22
CA ILE A 19 10.27 -2.59 6.55
C ILE A 19 9.55 -3.05 5.27
N GLN A 20 10.17 -3.93 4.49
CA GLN A 20 9.55 -4.48 3.27
C GLN A 20 8.28 -5.29 3.57
N ASN A 21 8.30 -6.11 4.64
CA ASN A 21 7.12 -6.87 5.07
C ASN A 21 6.00 -5.94 5.54
N ILE A 22 6.32 -4.91 6.32
CA ILE A 22 5.36 -3.91 6.79
C ILE A 22 4.74 -3.18 5.59
N TYR A 23 5.56 -2.69 4.65
CA TYR A 23 5.10 -2.05 3.42
C TYR A 23 4.15 -2.96 2.61
N PHE A 24 4.53 -4.22 2.43
CA PHE A 24 3.69 -5.18 1.71
C PHE A 24 2.38 -5.46 2.44
N PHE A 25 2.42 -5.62 3.77
CA PHE A 25 1.23 -5.82 4.60
C PHE A 25 0.27 -4.64 4.49
N PHE A 26 0.76 -3.39 4.59
CA PHE A 26 -0.06 -2.20 4.37
C PHE A 26 -0.64 -2.16 2.96
N THR A 27 0.12 -2.55 1.94
CA THR A 27 -0.39 -2.57 0.56
C THR A 27 -1.55 -3.56 0.40
N VAL A 28 -1.39 -4.79 0.91
CA VAL A 28 -2.46 -5.81 0.88
C VAL A 28 -3.65 -5.36 1.71
N GLY A 29 -3.41 -4.75 2.88
CA GLY A 29 -4.45 -4.19 3.73
C GLY A 29 -5.26 -3.10 3.02
N LEU A 30 -4.60 -2.15 2.36
CA LEU A 30 -5.25 -1.10 1.58
C LEU A 30 -6.11 -1.67 0.46
N LEU A 31 -5.60 -2.67 -0.25
CA LEU A 31 -6.31 -3.34 -1.34
C LEU A 31 -7.57 -4.06 -0.83
N LEU A 32 -7.43 -4.90 0.21
CA LEU A 32 -8.55 -5.63 0.78
C LEU A 32 -9.59 -4.69 1.39
N PHE A 33 -9.15 -3.68 2.13
CA PHE A 33 -10.04 -2.69 2.71
C PHE A 33 -10.77 -1.89 1.62
N GLY A 34 -10.08 -1.53 0.54
CA GLY A 34 -10.70 -0.87 -0.62
C GLY A 34 -11.79 -1.72 -1.27
N LEU A 35 -11.55 -3.02 -1.45
CA LEU A 35 -12.55 -3.96 -1.98
C LEU A 35 -13.76 -4.08 -1.05
N VAL A 36 -13.54 -4.19 0.27
CA VAL A 36 -14.62 -4.24 1.26
C VAL A 36 -15.44 -2.95 1.22
N MET A 37 -14.79 -1.78 1.19
CA MET A 37 -15.47 -0.49 1.09
C MET A 37 -16.26 -0.36 -0.21
N PHE A 38 -15.73 -0.85 -1.33
CA PHE A 38 -16.43 -0.87 -2.60
C PHE A 38 -17.70 -1.70 -2.56
N ILE A 39 -17.61 -2.94 -2.09
CA ILE A 39 -18.79 -3.82 -1.95
C ILE A 39 -19.79 -3.20 -0.98
N PHE A 40 -19.33 -2.71 0.17
CA PHE A 40 -20.18 -2.07 1.16
C PHE A 40 -20.92 -0.87 0.58
N THR A 41 -20.22 0.01 -0.15
CA THR A 41 -20.83 1.18 -0.80
C THR A 41 -21.86 0.75 -1.83
N ALA A 42 -21.52 -0.21 -2.69
CA ALA A 42 -22.44 -0.73 -3.70
C ALA A 42 -23.73 -1.31 -3.09
N VAL A 43 -23.62 -2.07 -1.99
CA VAL A 43 -24.77 -2.61 -1.26
C VAL A 43 -25.60 -1.49 -0.64
N ASN A 44 -24.99 -0.51 0.02
CA ASN A 44 -25.72 0.63 0.62
C ASN A 44 -26.54 1.39 -0.42
N ILE A 45 -25.98 1.62 -1.61
CA ILE A 45 -26.68 2.26 -2.73
C ILE A 45 -27.89 1.42 -3.15
N GLN A 46 -27.75 0.10 -3.27
CA GLN A 46 -28.85 -0.79 -3.66
C GLN A 46 -29.99 -0.83 -2.64
N VAL A 47 -29.72 -0.65 -1.34
CA VAL A 47 -30.74 -0.64 -0.28
C VAL A 47 -31.28 0.77 0.02
N GLY A 48 -30.88 1.80 -0.74
CA GLY A 48 -31.36 3.18 -0.57
C GLY A 48 -30.78 3.92 0.64
N ILE A 49 -29.66 3.44 1.20
CA ILE A 49 -28.97 4.10 2.32
C ILE A 49 -27.99 5.13 1.76
N ILE A 50 -28.32 6.42 1.92
CA ILE A 50 -27.56 7.57 1.39
C ILE A 50 -26.50 8.05 2.40
N ASN A 51 -25.76 7.14 3.04
CA ASN A 51 -24.68 7.53 3.96
C ASN A 51 -23.34 7.75 3.23
N SER A 52 -23.40 8.39 2.06
CA SER A 52 -22.29 8.36 1.10
C SER A 52 -21.20 9.40 1.37
N VAL A 53 -21.49 10.46 2.13
CA VAL A 53 -20.52 11.52 2.44
C VAL A 53 -19.36 11.00 3.29
N VAL A 54 -19.66 10.28 4.39
CA VAL A 54 -18.62 9.74 5.30
C VAL A 54 -17.70 8.75 4.57
N ILE A 55 -18.28 7.92 3.70
CA ILE A 55 -17.52 6.95 2.89
C ILE A 55 -16.61 7.68 1.90
N ALA A 56 -17.10 8.74 1.26
CA ALA A 56 -16.32 9.54 0.31
C ALA A 56 -15.17 10.27 1.00
N GLU A 57 -15.41 10.93 2.13
CA GLU A 57 -14.39 11.64 2.91
C GLU A 57 -13.30 10.68 3.42
N PHE A 58 -13.71 9.53 3.97
CA PHE A 58 -12.76 8.52 4.41
C PHE A 58 -11.91 7.99 3.26
N SER A 59 -12.55 7.69 2.11
CA SER A 59 -11.85 7.22 0.92
C SER A 59 -10.86 8.26 0.40
N GLN A 60 -11.18 9.55 0.49
CA GLN A 60 -10.28 10.65 0.12
C GLN A 60 -9.03 10.68 1.00
N ILE A 61 -9.18 10.57 2.33
CA ILE A 61 -8.06 10.52 3.28
C ILE A 61 -7.14 9.33 2.95
N VAL A 62 -7.73 8.17 2.69
CA VAL A 62 -6.96 6.97 2.31
C VAL A 62 -6.27 7.16 0.96
N LEU A 63 -6.91 7.83 -0.01
CA LEU A 63 -6.30 8.15 -1.29
C LEU A 63 -5.08 9.06 -1.15
N PHE A 64 -5.13 10.06 -0.26
CA PHE A 64 -3.97 10.91 0.06
C PHE A 64 -2.79 10.11 0.59
N TYR A 65 -3.02 9.02 1.34
CA TYR A 65 -1.96 8.12 1.82
C TYR A 65 -1.30 7.31 0.69
N HIS A 66 -1.97 7.10 -0.46
CA HIS A 66 -1.40 6.30 -1.54
C HIS A 66 -0.15 6.93 -2.17
N LEU A 67 -0.08 8.26 -2.26
CA LEU A 67 1.07 8.96 -2.82
C LEU A 67 2.35 8.75 -2.00
N PRO A 68 2.40 9.06 -0.68
CA PRO A 68 3.58 8.79 0.13
C PRO A 68 3.91 7.30 0.21
N HIS A 69 2.89 6.43 0.26
CA HIS A 69 3.11 4.98 0.25
C HIS A 69 3.77 4.50 -1.05
N PHE A 70 3.31 4.99 -2.21
CA PHE A 70 3.94 4.68 -3.50
C PHE A 70 5.40 5.17 -3.56
N ILE A 71 5.68 6.38 -3.08
CA ILE A 71 7.04 6.94 -3.01
C ILE A 71 7.94 6.03 -2.14
N ILE A 72 7.46 5.57 -0.99
CA ILE A 72 8.19 4.62 -0.13
C ILE A 72 8.48 3.32 -0.88
N GLY A 73 7.53 2.80 -1.66
CA GLY A 73 7.73 1.65 -2.54
C GLY A 73 8.89 1.84 -3.52
N ILE A 74 8.93 2.98 -4.21
CA ILE A 74 10.01 3.32 -5.15
C ILE A 74 11.36 3.43 -4.42
N VAL A 75 11.41 4.08 -3.25
CA VAL A 75 12.63 4.18 -2.44
C VAL A 75 13.13 2.79 -2.03
N LEU A 76 12.23 1.91 -1.56
CA LEU A 76 12.57 0.52 -1.20
C LEU A 76 13.09 -0.27 -2.40
N LEU A 77 12.53 -0.06 -3.58
CA LEU A 77 13.03 -0.69 -4.81
C LEU A 77 14.46 -0.23 -5.12
N PHE A 78 14.74 1.07 -4.99
CA PHE A 78 16.09 1.61 -5.23
C PHE A 78 17.12 1.09 -4.21
N VAL A 79 16.76 1.06 -2.92
CA VAL A 79 17.58 0.46 -1.86
C VAL A 79 17.87 -1.00 -2.17
N PHE A 80 16.85 -1.75 -2.61
CA PHE A 80 16.99 -3.14 -2.98
C PHE A 80 17.93 -3.35 -4.18
N ILE A 81 17.77 -2.59 -5.27
CA ILE A 81 18.64 -2.67 -6.45
C ILE A 81 20.10 -2.40 -6.07
N ASN A 82 20.34 -1.43 -5.18
CA ASN A 82 21.68 -1.14 -4.69
C ASN A 82 22.23 -2.24 -3.77
N ALA A 83 21.37 -2.94 -3.02
CA ALA A 83 21.76 -4.06 -2.17
C ALA A 83 22.11 -5.33 -2.98
N ILE A 84 21.37 -5.61 -4.07
CA ILE A 84 21.71 -6.71 -5.01
C ILE A 84 23.10 -6.49 -5.61
N LYS A 85 23.42 -5.26 -6.03
CA LYS A 85 24.75 -4.92 -6.60
C LYS A 85 25.89 -5.24 -5.63
N LYS A 86 25.61 -5.21 -4.33
CA LYS A 86 26.57 -5.54 -3.26
C LYS A 86 26.55 -7.02 -2.84
N LYS A 87 25.73 -7.88 -3.49
CA LYS A 87 25.53 -9.31 -3.18
C LYS A 87 25.10 -9.60 -1.73
N LEU A 88 24.45 -8.64 -1.07
CA LEU A 88 24.25 -8.64 0.38
C LEU A 88 22.88 -9.15 0.86
N THR A 89 22.05 -9.85 0.07
CA THR A 89 20.64 -9.98 0.52
C THR A 89 19.79 -11.13 -0.02
N GLU A 90 19.07 -11.78 0.90
CA GLU A 90 17.89 -12.66 0.69
C GLU A 90 16.56 -11.89 0.70
N MET A 91 16.57 -10.60 0.37
CA MET A 91 15.31 -9.84 0.33
C MET A 91 14.43 -10.30 -0.85
N LYS A 92 13.12 -10.37 -0.62
CA LYS A 92 12.16 -10.95 -1.57
C LYS A 92 11.66 -9.89 -2.55
N LEU A 93 12.38 -9.67 -3.66
CA LEU A 93 12.06 -8.66 -4.70
C LEU A 93 10.57 -8.61 -5.07
N TYR A 94 9.95 -9.78 -5.19
CA TYR A 94 8.55 -9.91 -5.60
C TYR A 94 7.58 -9.13 -4.71
N LYS A 95 7.86 -8.98 -3.40
CA LYS A 95 6.99 -8.24 -2.48
C LYS A 95 7.02 -6.73 -2.73
N THR A 96 8.19 -6.17 -3.02
CA THR A 96 8.31 -4.73 -3.32
C THR A 96 7.66 -4.42 -4.66
N ILE A 97 7.93 -5.22 -5.69
CA ILE A 97 7.31 -5.06 -7.01
C ILE A 97 5.79 -5.19 -6.91
N ALA A 98 5.30 -6.25 -6.26
CA ALA A 98 3.88 -6.44 -6.03
C ALA A 98 3.27 -5.25 -5.27
N GLY A 99 3.95 -4.73 -4.24
CA GLY A 99 3.45 -3.57 -3.51
C GLY A 99 3.37 -2.29 -4.38
N ILE A 100 4.39 -2.03 -5.20
CA ILE A 100 4.40 -0.88 -6.13
C ILE A 100 3.27 -0.98 -7.16
N ILE A 101 2.95 -2.19 -7.63
CA ILE A 101 1.86 -2.41 -8.60
C ILE A 101 0.49 -2.40 -7.92
N PHE A 102 0.37 -2.98 -6.73
CA PHE A 102 -0.90 -3.04 -6.01
C PHE A 102 -1.33 -1.71 -5.41
N THR A 103 -0.39 -0.80 -5.10
CA THR A 103 -0.72 0.54 -4.62
C THR A 103 -1.57 1.36 -5.62
N PRO A 104 -1.20 1.54 -6.91
CA PRO A 104 -2.06 2.24 -7.85
C PRO A 104 -3.37 1.48 -8.11
N ILE A 105 -3.36 0.14 -8.09
CA ILE A 105 -4.59 -0.65 -8.23
C ILE A 105 -5.54 -0.39 -7.05
N SER A 106 -5.06 -0.39 -5.82
CA SER A 106 -5.89 -0.04 -4.66
C SER A 106 -6.39 1.41 -4.76
N GLY A 107 -5.55 2.33 -5.24
CA GLY A 107 -5.94 3.72 -5.48
C GLY A 107 -7.11 3.86 -6.47
N ILE A 108 -7.09 3.10 -7.57
CA ILE A 108 -8.20 3.04 -8.54
C ILE A 108 -9.48 2.53 -7.87
N ILE A 109 -9.39 1.53 -7.00
CA ILE A 109 -10.54 1.02 -6.25
C ILE A 109 -11.13 2.12 -5.36
N TYR A 110 -10.32 2.85 -4.58
CA TYR A 110 -10.82 3.95 -3.75
C TYR A 110 -11.41 5.11 -4.58
N LEU A 111 -10.85 5.41 -5.75
CA LEU A 111 -11.46 6.36 -6.69
C LEU A 111 -12.84 5.88 -7.14
N ALA A 112 -12.99 4.59 -7.45
CA ALA A 112 -14.29 4.02 -7.80
C ALA A 112 -15.28 4.08 -6.63
N VAL A 113 -14.83 3.83 -5.39
CA VAL A 113 -15.65 4.01 -4.17
C VAL A 113 -16.13 5.45 -4.05
N MET A 114 -15.23 6.43 -4.19
CA MET A 114 -15.58 7.86 -4.12
C MET A 114 -16.58 8.24 -5.21
N LEU A 115 -16.39 7.76 -6.43
CA LEU A 115 -17.29 8.04 -7.54
C LEU A 115 -18.69 7.44 -7.29
N LEU A 116 -18.76 6.18 -6.85
CA LEU A 116 -20.03 5.53 -6.49
C LEU A 116 -20.74 6.29 -5.38
N ALA A 117 -20.00 6.66 -4.33
CA ALA A 117 -20.53 7.43 -3.21
C ALA A 117 -21.04 8.80 -3.67
N ALA A 118 -20.28 9.53 -4.48
CA ALA A 118 -20.69 10.84 -5.00
C ALA A 118 -21.96 10.75 -5.87
N LEU A 119 -22.04 9.77 -6.76
CA LEU A 119 -23.21 9.57 -7.62
C LEU A 119 -24.47 9.25 -6.80
N SER A 120 -24.33 8.49 -5.71
CA SER A 120 -25.46 8.19 -4.82
C SER A 120 -25.95 9.36 -3.97
N SER A 121 -25.12 10.39 -3.76
CA SER A 121 -25.54 11.63 -3.09
C SER A 121 -26.38 12.56 -3.99
N CYS A 122 -26.38 12.32 -5.30
CA CYS A 122 -27.05 13.17 -6.28
C CYS A 122 -28.41 12.62 -6.78
N SER A 123 -28.82 11.42 -6.34
CA SER A 123 -30.14 10.83 -6.65
C SER A 123 -31.14 11.09 -5.53
#